data_AF-A0A4R1G8U6-F1
#
_entry.id   AF-A0A4R1G8U6-F1
#
_cell.length_a   1.000
_cell.length_b   1.000
_cell.length_c   1.000
_cell.angle_alpha   90.00
_cell.angle_beta   90.00
_cell.angle_gamma   90.00
#
_symmetry.space_group_name_H-M   'P 1'
#
loop_
_entity.id
_entity.type
_entity.pdbx_description
1 polymer ?
#
loop_
_entity_poly.entity_id
_entity_poly.type
_entity_poly.pdbx_seq_one_letter_code
_entity_poly.pdbx_strand_id
1 'polypeptide(L)' 'MLEKPTLEKPTPPMDGECCESECSPCVWDTYYEEMHAWRQAEAERKAAEAAADDNAGQQS' A
#
# COMPACT_ATOMS: atom_id res chain seq x y z
N MET A 1 15.77 -15.69 -0.15
CA MET A 1 15.39 -14.36 -0.65
C MET A 1 14.00 -14.13 -0.10
N LEU A 2 13.87 -13.10 0.74
CA LEU A 2 12.63 -12.78 1.45
C LEU A 2 11.96 -11.66 0.65
N GLU A 3 11.31 -12.02 -0.45
CA GLU A 3 10.35 -11.14 -1.11
C GLU A 3 9.09 -11.09 -0.24
N LYS A 4 9.19 -10.46 0.94
CA LYS A 4 7.99 -9.95 1.61
C LYS A 4 7.43 -8.91 0.65
N PRO A 5 6.23 -9.12 0.07
CA PRO A 5 5.58 -8.05 -0.66
C PRO A 5 5.04 -7.09 0.40
N THR A 6 5.92 -6.33 1.05
CA THR A 6 5.51 -5.09 1.70
C THR A 6 5.09 -4.19 0.56
N LEU A 7 3.80 -4.25 0.19
CA LEU A 7 3.19 -3.19 -0.59
C LEU A 7 3.55 -1.90 0.15
N GLU A 8 4.47 -1.12 -0.41
CA GLU A 8 4.83 0.18 0.14
C GLU A 8 3.73 1.16 -0.20
N LYS A 9 3.53 2.16 0.67
CA LYS A 9 2.47 3.15 0.47
C LYS A 9 2.77 3.91 -0.81
N PRO A 10 1.87 3.91 -1.81
CA PRO A 10 2.10 4.65 -3.04
C PRO A 10 2.25 6.13 -2.71
N THR A 11 3.25 6.75 -3.33
CA THR A 11 3.53 8.17 -3.21
C THR A 11 2.61 8.95 -4.14
N PRO A 12 1.94 10.01 -3.66
CA PRO A 12 1.10 10.81 -4.53
C PRO A 12 1.93 11.44 -5.66
N PRO A 13 1.37 11.54 -6.87
CA PRO A 13 2.00 12.27 -7.96
C PRO A 13 2.20 13.74 -7.57
N MET A 14 3.30 14.34 -8.01
CA MET A 14 3.62 15.74 -7.71
C MET A 14 2.69 16.69 -8.49
N ASP A 15 2.40 17.87 -7.92
CA ASP A 15 1.65 18.95 -8.57
C ASP A 15 2.38 19.39 -9.85
N GLY A 16 2.02 18.79 -10.99
CA GLY A 16 2.68 18.97 -12.29
C GLY A 16 2.77 17.69 -13.13
N GLU A 17 2.65 16.50 -12.52
CA GLU A 17 2.56 15.23 -13.27
C GLU A 17 1.14 14.95 -13.78
N CYS A 18 0.14 15.52 -13.11
CA CYS A 18 -1.24 15.53 -13.58
C CYS A 18 -1.47 16.77 -14.43
N CYS A 19 -1.67 16.58 -15.73
CA CYS A 19 -1.95 17.67 -16.66
C CYS A 19 -3.35 18.32 -16.48
N GLU A 20 -4.17 17.86 -15.52
CA GLU A 20 -5.50 18.36 -15.11
C GLU A 20 -6.55 18.60 -16.22
N SER A 21 -6.22 18.39 -17.50
CA SER A 21 -7.07 18.73 -18.63
C SER A 21 -7.17 17.62 -19.67
N GLU A 22 -6.10 16.91 -20.06
CA GLU A 22 -6.18 16.04 -21.27
C GLU A 22 -5.30 14.76 -21.28
N CYS A 23 -4.50 14.47 -20.24
CA CYS A 23 -3.68 13.26 -20.22
C CYS A 23 -4.51 12.02 -19.86
N SER A 24 -4.70 11.12 -20.83
CA SER A 24 -5.17 9.74 -20.59
C SER A 24 -4.02 8.76 -20.81
N PRO A 25 -3.71 7.89 -19.81
CA PRO A 25 -4.41 7.68 -18.53
C PRO A 25 -4.06 8.73 -17.46
N CYS A 26 -5.03 9.03 -16.58
CA CYS A 26 -4.82 9.95 -15.47
C CYS A 26 -3.90 9.28 -14.43
N VAL A 27 -2.82 9.97 -14.03
CA VAL A 27 -1.90 9.47 -13.00
C VAL A 27 -2.60 9.20 -11.66
N TRP A 28 -3.70 9.92 -11.40
CA TRP A 28 -4.53 9.70 -10.22
C TRP A 28 -5.28 8.38 -10.24
N ASP A 29 -5.71 7.88 -11.41
CA ASP A 29 -6.44 6.61 -11.50
C ASP A 29 -5.53 5.47 -11.04
N THR A 30 -4.32 5.41 -11.59
CA THR A 30 -3.29 4.43 -11.19
C THR A 30 -2.92 4.59 -9.72
N TYR A 31 -2.72 5.82 -9.24
CA TYR A 31 -2.44 6.09 -7.83
C TYR A 31 -3.55 5.55 -6.92
N TYR A 32 -4.82 5.79 -7.25
CA TYR A 32 -5.95 5.33 -6.44
C TYR A 32 -6.08 3.81 -6.45
N GLU A 33 -5.85 3.16 -7.59
CA GLU A 33 -5.82 1.70 -7.70
C GLU A 33 -4.75 1.07 -6.82
N GLU A 34 -3.51 1.56 -6.91
CA GLU A 34 -2.38 1.11 -6.08
C GLU A 34 -2.64 1.40 -4.60
N MET A 35 -3.22 2.58 -4.29
CA MET A 35 -3.52 2.98 -2.93
C MET A 35 -4.63 2.13 -2.31
N HIS A 36 -5.61 1.71 -3.10
CA HIS A 36 -6.63 0.77 -2.70
C HIS A 36 -6.05 -0.63 -2.42
N ALA A 37 -5.17 -1.13 -3.30
CA ALA A 37 -4.47 -2.39 -3.08
C ALA A 37 -3.60 -2.33 -1.80
N TRP A 38 -2.88 -1.23 -1.60
CA TRP A 38 -2.06 -0.99 -0.41
C TRP A 38 -2.90 -1.00 0.88
N ARG A 39 -4.05 -0.30 0.91
CA ARG A 39 -4.91 -0.29 2.10
C ARG A 39 -5.43 -1.66 2.48
N GLN A 40 -5.80 -2.47 1.50
CA GLN A 40 -6.28 -3.84 1.74
C GLN A 40 -5.14 -4.70 2.33
N ALA A 41 -3.97 -4.69 1.70
CA ALA A 41 -2.80 -5.41 2.19
C ALA A 41 -2.35 -4.93 3.58
N GLU A 42 -2.41 -3.63 3.85
CA GLU A 42 -2.06 -3.04 5.14
C GLU A 42 -3.06 -3.45 6.25
N ALA A 43 -4.35 -3.56 5.93
CA ALA A 43 -5.35 -4.04 6.87
C ALA A 43 -5.12 -5.52 7.22
N GLU A 44 -4.82 -6.36 6.22
CA GLU A 44 -4.46 -7.76 6.41
C GLU A 44 -3.17 -7.91 7.21
N ARG A 45 -2.15 -7.09 6.91
CA ARG A 45 -0.88 -7.06 7.64
C ARG A 45 -1.10 -6.70 9.10
N LYS A 46 -1.86 -5.64 9.40
CA LYS A 46 -2.16 -5.24 10.79
C LYS A 46 -2.92 -6.32 11.54
N ALA A 47 -3.87 -6.99 10.89
CA ALA A 47 -4.58 -8.11 11.49
C ALA A 47 -3.65 -9.30 11.77
N ALA A 48 -2.76 -9.63 10.82
CA ALA A 48 -1.76 -10.68 10.97
C ALA A 48 -0.70 -10.33 12.03
N GLU A 49 -0.26 -9.07 12.11
CA GLU A 49 0.68 -8.58 13.12
C GLU A 49 0.06 -8.60 14.51
N ALA A 50 -1.20 -8.21 14.67
CA ALA A 50 -1.90 -8.36 15.95
C ALA A 50 -1.94 -9.83 16.41
N ALA A 51 -2.20 -10.76 15.48
CA ALA A 51 -2.17 -12.20 15.79
C ALA A 51 -0.76 -12.78 16.00
N ALA A 52 0.26 -12.16 15.40
CA ALA A 52 1.66 -12.56 15.54
C ALA A 52 2.32 -12.01 16.82
N ASP A 53 1.95 -10.81 17.26
CA ASP A 53 2.42 -10.20 18.52
C ASP A 53 1.98 -11.05 19.72
N ASP A 54 0.76 -11.58 19.69
CA ASP A 54 0.25 -12.56 20.67
C ASP A 54 1.06 -13.87 20.69
N ASN A 55 1.62 -14.30 19.55
CA ASN A 55 2.48 -15.50 19.46
C ASN A 55 3.95 -15.22 19.81
N ALA A 56 4.43 -13.98 19.66
CA ALA A 56 5.81 -13.59 19.97
C ALA A 56 6.08 -13.55 21.48
N GLY A 57 5.06 -13.29 22.30
CA GLY A 57 5.15 -13.36 23.76
C GLY A 57 5.15 -14.77 24.35
N GLN A 58 4.88 -15.81 23.55
CA GLN A 58 4.74 -17.20 24.00
C GLN A 58 5.93 -18.10 23.64
N GLN A 59 7.02 -17.49 23.16
CA GLN A 59 8.32 -18.12 22.90
C GLN A 59 9.34 -17.64 23.95
N SER A 60 9.11 -17.89 25.24
CA SER A 60 10.07 -17.63 26.34
C SER A 60 9.93 -18.65 27.46
#